data_AF-R6LTX6-F1
#
_entry.id   AF-R6LTX6-F1
#
_cell.length_a   1.000
_cell.length_b   1.000
_cell.length_c   1.000
_cell.angle_alpha   90.00
_cell.angle_beta   90.00
_cell.angle_gamma   90.00
#
_symmetry.space_group_name_H-M   'P 1'
#
loop_
_entity.id
_entity.type
_entity.pdbx_description
1 polymer ?
#
loop_
_entity_poly.entity_id
_entity_poly.type
_entity_poly.pdbx_seq_one_letter_code
_entity_poly.pdbx_strand_id
1 'polypeptide(L)'
;MLLLILSSAFAVPTRKTVLPRRMFVFHMPTWQIIFVLIPDIRKLAGAEVSTMDFVLSQDSGNAALLIWMTANAMWAGAEHPEMDMEMEM
;
A
#
# COMPACT_ATOMS: atom_id res chain seq x y z
N MET A 1 -11.69 9.16 -6.93
CA MET A 1 -10.64 8.50 -6.13
C MET A 1 -9.94 7.38 -6.88
N LEU A 2 -10.64 6.37 -7.40
CA LEU A 2 -10.02 5.24 -8.12
C LEU A 2 -9.06 5.67 -9.24
N LEU A 3 -9.46 6.60 -10.11
CA LEU A 3 -8.61 7.09 -11.19
C LEU A 3 -7.30 7.73 -10.70
N LEU A 4 -7.33 8.42 -9.56
CA LEU A 4 -6.14 9.05 -8.95
C LEU A 4 -5.19 7.97 -8.37
N ILE A 5 -5.77 6.95 -7.73
CA ILE A 5 -4.99 5.83 -7.20
C ILE A 5 -4.34 5.05 -8.35
N LEU A 6 -5.09 4.76 -9.42
CA LEU A 6 -4.56 4.03 -10.58
C LEU A 6 -3.54 4.85 -11.37
N SER A 7 -3.77 6.15 -11.58
CA SER A 7 -2.81 7.01 -12.29
C SER A 7 -1.52 7.19 -11.50
N SER A 8 -1.60 7.38 -10.17
CA SER A 8 -0.40 7.43 -9.31
C SER A 8 0.36 6.11 -9.31
N ALA A 9 -0.35 4.98 -9.29
CA ALA A 9 0.24 3.65 -9.38
C ALA A 9 0.99 3.44 -10.68
N PHE A 10 0.40 3.89 -11.79
CA PHE A 10 0.99 3.81 -13.12
C PHE A 10 2.19 4.75 -13.31
N ALA A 11 2.23 5.87 -12.59
CA ALA A 11 3.32 6.84 -12.65
C ALA A 11 4.65 6.26 -12.12
N VAL A 12 4.60 5.36 -11.12
CA VAL A 12 5.78 4.72 -10.52
C VAL A 12 6.58 3.85 -11.52
N PRO A 13 5.99 2.84 -12.20
CA PRO A 13 6.72 2.02 -13.17
C PRO A 13 7.15 2.81 -14.41
N THR A 14 6.39 3.85 -14.79
CA THR A 14 6.71 4.73 -15.93
C THR A 14 7.78 5.78 -15.63
N ARG A 15 8.34 5.80 -14.41
CA ARG A 15 9.33 6.81 -13.95
C ARG A 15 8.84 8.25 -14.11
N LYS A 16 7.53 8.45 -13.99
CA LYS A 16 6.90 9.77 -13.95
C LYS A 16 6.83 10.33 -12.52
N THR A 17 7.40 9.62 -11.55
CA THR A 17 7.53 10.00 -10.13
C THR A 17 8.99 9.99 -9.70
N VAL A 18 9.30 10.68 -8.59
CA VAL A 18 10.62 10.63 -7.93
C VAL A 18 10.88 9.25 -7.29
N LEU A 19 9.82 8.52 -6.96
CA LEU A 19 9.91 7.23 -6.28
C LEU A 19 10.57 6.14 -7.15
N PRO A 20 11.40 5.26 -6.55
CA PRO A 20 12.02 4.16 -7.26
C PRO A 20 10.99 3.11 -7.71
N ARG A 21 11.26 2.41 -8.81
CA ARG A 21 10.34 1.38 -9.36
C ARG A 21 9.95 0.28 -8.37
N ARG A 22 10.84 -0.07 -7.44
CA ARG A 22 10.58 -1.08 -6.40
C ARG A 22 9.46 -0.67 -5.44
N MET A 23 9.21 0.64 -5.31
CA MET A 23 8.18 1.19 -4.43
C MET A 23 6.76 0.85 -4.88
N PHE A 24 6.59 0.38 -6.13
CA PHE A 24 5.31 -0.12 -6.62
C PHE A 24 4.74 -1.28 -5.77
N VAL A 25 5.60 -2.11 -5.16
CA VAL A 25 5.17 -3.21 -4.27
C VAL A 25 4.48 -2.69 -3.02
N PHE A 26 4.84 -1.50 -2.56
CA PHE A 26 4.23 -0.86 -1.40
C PHE A 26 3.06 0.06 -1.76
N HIS A 27 2.79 0.24 -3.06
CA HIS A 27 1.75 1.14 -3.53
C HIS A 27 0.35 0.63 -3.17
N MET A 28 -0.58 1.57 -2.93
CA MET A 28 -1.94 1.27 -2.45
C MET A 28 -2.64 0.11 -3.17
N PRO A 29 -2.70 0.04 -4.52
CA PRO A 29 -3.42 -1.04 -5.22
C PRO A 29 -2.89 -2.44 -4.91
N THR A 30 -1.58 -2.60 -4.69
CA THR A 30 -0.97 -3.90 -4.43
C THR A 30 -1.56 -4.50 -3.16
N TRP A 31 -1.55 -3.73 -2.06
CA TRP A 31 -2.06 -4.18 -0.77
C TRP A 31 -3.59 -4.20 -0.71
N GLN A 32 -4.25 -3.26 -1.37
CA GLN A 32 -5.71 -3.24 -1.44
C GLN A 32 -6.26 -4.48 -2.12
N ILE A 33 -5.67 -4.90 -3.26
CA ILE A 33 -6.08 -6.13 -3.95
C ILE A 33 -5.84 -7.36 -3.08
N ILE A 34 -4.68 -7.44 -2.40
CA ILE A 34 -4.37 -8.55 -1.49
C ILE A 34 -5.45 -8.68 -0.42
N PHE A 35 -5.79 -7.58 0.27
CA PHE A 35 -6.77 -7.61 1.35
C PHE A 35 -8.20 -7.86 0.87
N VAL A 36 -8.59 -7.27 -0.26
CA VAL A 36 -9.94 -7.46 -0.84
C VAL A 36 -10.18 -8.94 -1.18
N LEU A 37 -9.15 -9.64 -1.67
CA LEU A 37 -9.25 -11.04 -2.13
C LEU A 37 -9.22 -12.08 -0.99
N ILE A 38 -8.94 -11.70 0.26
CA ILE A 38 -8.89 -12.64 1.40
C ILE A 38 -10.15 -13.51 1.51
N PRO A 39 -11.38 -12.96 1.56
CA PRO A 39 -12.59 -13.78 1.65
C PRO A 39 -12.77 -14.70 0.44
N ASP A 40 -12.39 -14.28 -0.76
CA ASP A 40 -12.51 -15.09 -1.98
C ASP A 40 -11.52 -16.27 -1.97
N ILE A 41 -10.26 -16.02 -1.61
CA ILE A 41 -9.24 -17.07 -1.47
C ILE A 41 -9.67 -18.10 -0.43
N ARG A 42 -10.27 -17.64 0.68
CA ARG A 42 -10.73 -18.54 1.74
C ARG A 42 -11.88 -19.43 1.30
N LYS A 43 -12.85 -18.86 0.58
CA LYS A 43 -13.93 -19.65 -0.05
C LYS A 43 -13.38 -20.67 -1.04
N LEU A 44 -12.42 -20.27 -1.88
CA LEU A 44 -11.77 -21.18 -2.84
C LEU A 44 -11.01 -22.32 -2.14
N ALA A 45 -10.45 -22.07 -0.95
CA ALA A 45 -9.81 -23.09 -0.13
C ALA A 45 -10.79 -24.04 0.59
N GLY A 46 -12.12 -23.85 0.41
CA GLY A 46 -13.15 -24.67 1.06
C GLY A 46 -13.31 -24.37 2.56
N ALA A 47 -12.73 -23.28 3.05
CA ALA A 47 -12.84 -22.85 4.43
C ALA A 47 -14.03 -21.88 4.61
N GLU A 48 -14.60 -21.88 5.81
CA GLU A 48 -15.62 -20.90 6.17
C GLU A 48 -15.00 -19.49 6.25
N VAL A 49 -15.72 -18.51 5.71
CA VAL A 49 -15.30 -17.11 5.77
C VAL A 49 -15.60 -16.56 7.15
N SER A 50 -14.55 -16.15 7.85
CA SER A 50 -14.63 -15.57 9.17
C SER A 50 -14.94 -14.07 9.11
N THR A 51 -15.40 -13.51 10.23
CA THR A 51 -15.57 -12.07 10.40
C THR A 51 -14.28 -11.30 10.11
N MET A 52 -13.11 -11.84 10.45
CA MET A 52 -11.83 -11.19 10.22
C MET A 52 -11.50 -11.05 8.73
N ASP A 53 -11.88 -12.01 7.90
CA ASP A 53 -11.67 -11.93 6.46
C ASP A 53 -12.46 -10.75 5.85
N PHE A 54 -13.67 -10.50 6.37
CA PHE A 54 -14.47 -9.34 5.99
C PHE A 54 -13.92 -8.03 6.52
N VAL A 55 -13.43 -7.98 7.76
CA VAL A 55 -12.79 -6.78 8.33
C VAL A 55 -11.58 -6.38 7.48
N LEU A 56 -10.72 -7.34 7.13
CA LEU A 56 -9.55 -7.07 6.28
C LEU A 56 -9.96 -6.61 4.88
N SER A 57 -10.98 -7.20 4.28
CA SER A 57 -11.46 -6.81 2.95
C SER A 57 -12.11 -5.41 2.94
N GLN A 58 -12.94 -5.09 3.94
CA GLN A 58 -13.59 -3.78 4.08
C GLN A 58 -12.61 -2.65 4.41
N ASP A 59 -11.65 -2.89 5.30
CA ASP A 59 -10.66 -1.90 5.74
C ASP A 59 -9.41 -1.84 4.83
N SER A 60 -9.41 -2.63 3.74
CA SER A 60 -8.31 -2.75 2.79
C SER A 60 -7.74 -1.41 2.29
N GLY A 61 -8.61 -0.42 2.07
CA GLY A 61 -8.21 0.90 1.62
C GLY A 61 -7.39 1.68 2.67
N ASN A 62 -7.81 1.62 3.93
CA ASN A 62 -7.12 2.31 5.04
C ASN A 62 -5.80 1.61 5.36
N ALA A 63 -5.81 0.27 5.44
CA ALA A 63 -4.60 -0.52 5.64
C ALA A 63 -3.58 -0.31 4.51
N ALA A 64 -4.01 -0.32 3.25
CA ALA A 64 -3.15 -0.05 2.11
C ALA A 64 -2.58 1.37 2.11
N LEU A 65 -3.38 2.37 2.53
CA LEU A 65 -2.90 3.74 2.68
C LEU A 65 -1.83 3.86 3.77
N LEU A 66 -2.05 3.22 4.92
CA LEU A 66 -1.09 3.21 6.03
C LEU A 66 0.25 2.59 5.60
N ILE A 67 0.21 1.44 4.91
CA ILE A 67 1.40 0.79 4.36
C ILE A 67 2.11 1.71 3.37
N TRP A 68 1.36 2.34 2.47
CA TRP A 68 1.91 3.25 1.47
C TRP A 68 2.59 4.47 2.12
N MET A 69 1.92 5.12 3.07
CA MET A 69 2.47 6.28 3.78
C MET A 69 3.73 5.93 4.57
N THR A 70 3.72 4.79 5.28
CA THR A 70 4.88 4.31 6.04
C THR A 70 6.07 4.05 5.13
N ALA A 71 5.86 3.38 4.00
CA ALA A 71 6.92 3.14 3.02
C ALA A 71 7.47 4.44 2.43
N ASN A 72 6.62 5.46 2.21
CA ASN A 72 7.06 6.78 1.76
C ASN A 72 7.88 7.52 2.81
N ALA A 73 7.46 7.49 4.08
CA ALA A 73 8.22 8.10 5.16
C ALA A 73 9.61 7.46 5.30
N MET A 74 9.68 6.13 5.30
CA MET A 74 10.95 5.41 5.37
C MET A 74 11.86 5.69 4.18
N TRP A 75 11.30 5.73 2.96
CA TRP A 75 12.09 6.05 1.77
C TRP A 75 12.59 7.50 1.79
N ALA A 76 11.75 8.45 2.22
CA ALA A 76 12.13 9.85 2.32
C ALA A 76 13.24 10.08 3.36
N GLY A 77 13.14 9.46 4.54
CA GLY A 77 14.21 9.53 5.56
C GLY A 77 15.52 8.90 5.08
N ALA A 78 15.43 7.76 4.37
CA ALA A 78 16.63 7.12 3.80
C ALA A 78 17.32 7.94 2.68
N GLU A 79 16.56 8.74 1.93
CA GLU A 79 17.09 9.59 0.85
C GLU A 79 17.59 10.96 1.37
N HIS A 80 17.05 11.44 2.49
CA HIS A 80 17.37 12.73 3.11
C HIS A 80 17.66 12.60 4.62
N PRO A 81 18.83 12.02 5.00
CA PRO A 81 19.19 11.79 6.40
C PRO A 81 19.30 13.10 7.23
N GLU A 82 19.48 14.25 6.57
CA GLU A 82 19.44 15.57 7.20
C GLU A 82 18.07 15.91 7.84
N MET A 83 16.96 15.40 7.29
CA MET A 83 15.61 15.66 7.79
C MET A 83 15.29 14.88 9.08
N ASP A 84 15.92 13.72 9.28
CA ASP A 84 15.76 12.93 10.50
C ASP A 84 16.39 13.64 11.71
N MET A 85 17.52 14.35 11.51
CA MET A 85 18.17 15.14 12.57
C MET A 85 17.34 16.35 13.03
N GLU A 86 16.57 16.99 12.14
CA GLU A 86 15.71 18.13 12.52
C GLU A 86 14.47 17.70 13.30
N MET A 87 14.00 16.46 13.13
CA MET A 87 12.87 15.92 13.91
C MET A 87 13.27 15.38 15.29
N GLU A 88 14.56 15.12 15.52
CA GLU A 88 15.10 14.67 16.82
C GLU A 88 15.53 15.83 17.75
N MET A 89 15.56 17.09 17.26
CA MET A 89 15.88 18.30 18.03
C MET A 89 14.64 19.07 18.48
#